data_AF-A0A5J5N148-F1
#
_entry.id   AF-A0A5J5N148-F1
#
_cell.length_a   1.000
_cell.length_b   1.000
_cell.length_c   1.000
_cell.angle_alpha   90.00
_cell.angle_beta   90.00
_cell.angle_gamma   90.00
#
_symmetry.space_group_name_H-M   'P 1'
#
loop_
_entity.id
_entity.type
_entity.pdbx_description
1 polymer ?
#
loop_
_entity_poly.entity_id
_entity_poly.type
_entity_poly.pdbx_seq_one_letter_code
_entity_poly.pdbx_strand_id
1 'polypeptide(L)'
;PGLESITFTGKMHSMPRLARPVFPSWDPDWMHLLALLHEHLLYRPGLLHLPPVLPPLEGVKQALWLNKTKLIEGLPEKVSSLTGDPRDHTEDQDEPVVNAISHAHLWHSTENILKRETYCSVIVDSLIRLYKSQMLKHPSLTRQIYAQNSISSGAQVNAKNPLPPIVPREEVEATENHECNVYDVNDDTGFLESYLYPYPHTQYLWAKMILSAFGNVLAQACFLYGNDPKVLEQPVVTQSMGTHGRVFLVLQLNTTDLAFEEDLKNLA
;
A
#
# COMPACT_ATOMS: atom_id res chain seq x y z
N PRO A 1 -28.90 -53.25 -28.20
CA PRO A 1 -28.12 -53.07 -26.94
C PRO A 1 -27.48 -54.41 -26.53
N GLY A 2 -26.39 -54.40 -25.74
CA GLY A 2 -25.75 -55.63 -25.28
C GLY A 2 -24.77 -56.30 -26.26
N LEU A 3 -24.18 -55.55 -27.19
CA LEU A 3 -23.05 -56.00 -28.00
C LEU A 3 -21.82 -55.14 -27.66
N GLU A 4 -20.69 -55.76 -27.33
CA GLU A 4 -19.45 -55.03 -27.06
C GLU A 4 -18.78 -54.57 -28.36
N SER A 5 -18.26 -53.33 -28.35
CA SER A 5 -17.60 -52.74 -29.51
C SER A 5 -16.11 -53.12 -29.56
N ILE A 6 -15.69 -53.76 -30.65
CA ILE A 6 -14.28 -54.10 -30.87
C ILE A 6 -13.47 -52.82 -31.15
N THR A 7 -12.67 -52.42 -30.16
CA THR A 7 -11.92 -51.16 -30.13
C THR A 7 -10.41 -51.39 -30.12
N PHE A 8 -9.61 -50.35 -30.30
CA PHE A 8 -8.15 -50.44 -30.30
C PHE A 8 -7.48 -50.34 -28.92
N THR A 9 -8.24 -50.30 -27.81
CA THR A 9 -7.76 -50.07 -26.44
C THR A 9 -6.49 -50.84 -26.07
N GLY A 10 -6.51 -52.17 -26.21
CA GLY A 10 -5.37 -53.05 -25.86
C GLY A 10 -4.14 -52.94 -26.77
N LYS A 11 -4.16 -52.07 -27.80
CA LYS A 11 -3.00 -51.79 -28.66
C LYS A 11 -2.24 -50.51 -28.28
N MET A 12 -2.82 -49.67 -27.41
CA MET A 12 -2.24 -48.40 -26.95
C MET A 12 -1.93 -47.38 -28.08
N HIS A 13 -2.40 -47.61 -29.32
CA HIS A 13 -2.29 -46.70 -30.45
C HIS A 13 -3.55 -46.76 -31.34
N SER A 14 -3.82 -45.66 -32.05
CA SER A 14 -4.98 -45.53 -32.93
C SER A 14 -4.90 -46.45 -34.15
N MET A 15 -6.01 -47.11 -34.51
CA MET A 15 -6.08 -48.03 -35.64
C MET A 15 -7.28 -47.71 -36.55
N PRO A 16 -7.08 -47.27 -37.81
CA PRO A 16 -8.16 -46.79 -38.70
C PRO A 16 -9.28 -47.77 -39.06
N ARG A 17 -9.18 -49.05 -38.66
CA ARG A 17 -10.16 -50.12 -38.94
C ARG A 17 -10.82 -50.69 -37.67
N LEU A 18 -10.66 -50.02 -36.52
CA LEU A 18 -11.28 -50.41 -35.24
C LEU A 18 -12.06 -49.22 -34.67
N ALA A 19 -13.08 -49.51 -33.84
CA ALA A 19 -13.85 -48.45 -33.20
C ALA A 19 -12.97 -47.63 -32.23
N ARG A 20 -13.24 -46.33 -32.12
CA ARG A 20 -12.66 -45.50 -31.07
C ARG A 20 -13.25 -45.93 -29.72
N PRO A 21 -12.43 -46.29 -28.71
CA PRO A 21 -12.94 -46.56 -27.37
C PRO A 21 -13.39 -45.27 -26.66
N VAL A 22 -14.34 -45.42 -25.75
CA VAL A 22 -14.65 -44.41 -24.73
C VAL A 22 -13.82 -44.77 -23.50
N PHE A 23 -12.89 -43.91 -23.13
CA PHE A 23 -12.16 -44.01 -21.86
C PHE A 23 -12.97 -43.34 -20.74
N PRO A 24 -12.86 -43.80 -19.49
CA PRO A 24 -13.33 -43.01 -18.34
C PRO A 24 -12.52 -41.70 -18.24
N SER A 25 -13.02 -40.76 -17.43
CA SER A 25 -12.23 -39.61 -16.99
C SER A 25 -10.95 -40.11 -16.30
N TRP A 26 -9.79 -39.75 -16.85
CA TRP A 26 -8.51 -39.94 -16.18
C TRP A 26 -8.23 -38.69 -15.35
N ASP A 27 -8.03 -38.90 -14.05
CA ASP A 27 -7.68 -37.88 -13.07
C ASP A 27 -6.39 -38.36 -12.39
N PRO A 28 -5.31 -37.56 -12.36
CA PRO A 28 -4.05 -37.97 -11.73
C PRO A 28 -4.13 -38.00 -10.20
N ASP A 29 -3.59 -39.06 -9.57
CA ASP A 29 -3.44 -39.18 -8.10
C ASP A 29 -2.48 -38.14 -7.46
N TRP A 30 -2.09 -37.09 -8.19
CA TRP A 30 -1.18 -36.02 -7.73
C TRP A 30 -1.75 -34.65 -8.06
N MET A 31 -1.73 -33.75 -7.07
CA MET A 31 -2.37 -32.43 -7.19
C MET A 31 -1.65 -31.51 -8.19
N HIS A 32 -2.39 -31.05 -9.20
CA HIS A 32 -2.06 -29.83 -9.92
C HIS A 32 -2.42 -28.62 -9.04
N LEU A 33 -1.52 -27.64 -8.91
CA LEU A 33 -1.65 -26.44 -8.04
C LEU A 33 -2.68 -25.40 -8.53
N LEU A 34 -3.62 -25.79 -9.41
CA LEU A 34 -4.61 -24.90 -10.03
C LEU A 34 -5.99 -25.58 -10.01
N ALA A 35 -6.64 -25.58 -8.84
CA ALA A 35 -8.05 -25.91 -8.71
C ALA A 35 -8.94 -24.86 -9.41
N LEU A 36 -10.19 -25.20 -9.71
CA LEU A 36 -11.12 -24.23 -10.28
C LEU A 36 -11.44 -23.12 -9.27
N LEU A 37 -11.67 -21.89 -9.74
CA LEU A 37 -11.89 -20.71 -8.87
C LEU A 37 -13.01 -20.90 -7.84
N HIS A 38 -14.05 -21.68 -8.18
CA HIS A 38 -15.19 -21.97 -7.31
C HIS A 38 -14.93 -23.10 -6.30
N GLU A 39 -13.85 -23.86 -6.46
CA GLU A 39 -13.39 -24.95 -5.58
C GLU A 39 -12.29 -24.47 -4.60
N HIS A 40 -11.83 -23.22 -4.78
CA HIS A 40 -10.79 -22.64 -3.94
C HIS A 40 -11.30 -22.38 -2.51
N LEU A 41 -10.53 -22.79 -1.49
CA LEU A 41 -10.92 -22.70 -0.08
C LEU A 41 -11.27 -21.28 0.41
N LEU A 42 -10.78 -20.24 -0.29
CA LEU A 42 -11.03 -18.83 0.02
C LEU A 42 -12.15 -18.22 -0.85
N TYR A 43 -12.85 -19.01 -1.67
CA TYR A 43 -13.98 -18.53 -2.47
C TYR A 43 -15.15 -18.10 -1.56
N ARG A 44 -15.40 -16.79 -1.49
CA ARG A 44 -16.54 -16.19 -0.80
C ARG A 44 -17.61 -15.84 -1.84
N PRO A 45 -18.90 -16.19 -1.64
CA PRO A 45 -19.98 -15.61 -2.42
C PRO A 45 -20.24 -14.16 -1.97
N GLY A 46 -19.43 -13.24 -2.50
CA GLY A 46 -19.43 -11.82 -2.18
C GLY A 46 -18.41 -11.09 -3.04
N LEU A 47 -18.52 -9.76 -3.13
CA LEU A 47 -17.73 -8.89 -4.00
C LEU A 47 -16.85 -8.00 -3.10
N LEU A 48 -15.55 -7.85 -3.40
CA LEU A 48 -14.63 -7.04 -2.58
C LEU A 48 -13.50 -6.40 -3.39
N HIS A 49 -13.24 -5.14 -3.06
CA HIS A 49 -12.36 -4.23 -3.78
C HIS A 49 -10.90 -4.36 -3.35
N LEU A 50 -10.19 -5.36 -3.89
CA LEU A 50 -8.73 -5.40 -3.76
C LEU A 50 -8.09 -4.23 -4.53
N PRO A 51 -7.21 -3.42 -3.89
CA PRO A 51 -6.56 -2.30 -4.56
C PRO A 51 -5.65 -2.81 -5.69
N PRO A 52 -5.84 -2.37 -6.95
CA PRO A 52 -5.22 -3.01 -8.11
C PRO A 52 -3.70 -2.83 -8.13
N VAL A 53 -3.00 -3.75 -8.81
CA VAL A 53 -1.56 -3.60 -9.13
C VAL A 53 -1.32 -2.42 -10.09
N LEU A 54 -2.33 -2.08 -10.91
CA LEU A 54 -2.33 -0.93 -11.83
C LEU A 54 -2.65 0.40 -11.11
N PRO A 55 -2.36 1.56 -11.73
CA PRO A 55 -2.86 2.86 -11.27
C PRO A 55 -4.39 2.95 -11.40
N PRO A 56 -5.09 3.70 -10.54
CA PRO A 56 -6.50 4.04 -10.74
C PRO A 56 -6.71 4.81 -12.06
N LEU A 57 -7.81 4.51 -12.76
CA LEU A 57 -8.12 5.02 -14.10
C LEU A 57 -8.36 6.54 -14.10
N GLU A 58 -9.07 7.05 -13.10
CA GLU A 58 -9.25 8.50 -12.85
C GLU A 58 -8.20 9.09 -11.89
N GLY A 59 -7.13 8.35 -11.59
CA GLY A 59 -6.03 8.83 -10.77
C GLY A 59 -6.47 9.21 -9.34
N VAL A 60 -6.22 10.47 -8.97
CA VAL A 60 -6.50 11.00 -7.63
C VAL A 60 -8.00 10.99 -7.30
N LYS A 61 -8.89 11.28 -8.26
CA LYS A 61 -10.34 11.32 -8.01
C LYS A 61 -10.88 9.98 -7.52
N GLN A 62 -10.56 8.89 -8.22
CA GLN A 62 -10.95 7.53 -7.83
C GLN A 62 -10.30 7.07 -6.51
N ALA A 63 -9.11 7.59 -6.16
CA ALA A 63 -8.46 7.28 -4.89
C ALA A 63 -9.09 8.02 -3.69
N LEU A 64 -9.48 9.28 -3.87
CA LEU A 64 -10.28 10.04 -2.90
C LEU A 64 -11.68 9.43 -2.76
N TRP A 65 -12.24 9.05 -3.91
CA TRP A 65 -13.24 8.01 -4.17
C TRP A 65 -13.26 6.90 -3.10
N LEU A 66 -12.57 5.80 -3.43
CA LEU A 66 -12.59 4.51 -2.74
C LEU A 66 -12.32 4.61 -1.23
N ASN A 67 -11.60 5.63 -0.79
CA ASN A 67 -11.16 5.81 0.58
C ASN A 67 -12.12 6.68 1.42
N LYS A 68 -13.24 7.15 0.85
CA LYS A 68 -14.15 8.15 1.45
C LYS A 68 -13.32 9.32 2.02
N THR A 69 -12.61 10.04 1.14
CA THR A 69 -11.61 11.04 1.55
C THR A 69 -11.78 12.36 0.80
N LYS A 70 -11.70 13.50 1.50
CA LYS A 70 -11.61 14.84 0.90
C LYS A 70 -10.15 15.29 0.83
N LEU A 71 -9.76 15.83 -0.33
CA LEU A 71 -8.45 16.46 -0.53
C LEU A 71 -8.49 17.93 -0.09
N ILE A 72 -7.44 18.37 0.57
CA ILE A 72 -7.15 19.78 0.86
C ILE A 72 -5.86 20.17 0.11
N GLU A 73 -5.87 21.28 -0.63
CA GLU A 73 -4.67 21.72 -1.35
C GLU A 73 -3.67 22.42 -0.42
N GLY A 74 -2.45 21.87 -0.32
CA GLY A 74 -1.35 22.40 0.49
C GLY A 74 -1.02 21.54 1.71
N LEU A 75 0.05 21.89 2.43
CA LEU A 75 0.38 21.24 3.71
C LEU A 75 -0.35 21.93 4.87
N PRO A 76 -0.87 21.18 5.85
CA PRO A 76 -1.56 21.75 7.01
C PRO A 76 -0.68 22.77 7.76
N GLU A 77 -1.28 23.84 8.29
CA GLU A 77 -0.54 24.93 8.96
C GLU A 77 0.40 24.42 10.07
N LYS A 78 -0.03 23.40 10.84
CA LYS A 78 0.76 22.72 11.88
C LYS A 78 2.06 22.07 11.37
N VAL A 79 2.11 21.71 10.09
CA VAL A 79 3.29 21.13 9.43
C VAL A 79 4.15 22.24 8.82
N SER A 80 3.50 23.17 8.12
CA SER A 80 4.16 24.32 7.48
C SER A 80 4.87 25.23 8.51
N SER A 81 4.30 25.40 9.71
CA SER A 81 4.91 26.19 10.79
C SER A 81 6.22 25.59 11.32
N LEU A 82 6.39 24.26 11.28
CA LEU A 82 7.65 23.60 11.66
C LEU A 82 8.79 23.87 10.67
N THR A 83 8.46 24.27 9.43
CA THR A 83 9.47 24.66 8.43
C THR A 83 9.75 26.17 8.46
N GLY A 84 9.02 26.93 9.28
CA GLY A 84 9.13 28.39 9.40
C GLY A 84 9.95 28.89 10.59
N ASP A 85 10.37 28.01 11.52
CA ASP A 85 11.25 28.39 12.62
C ASP A 85 12.72 28.26 12.20
N PRO A 86 13.50 29.36 12.14
CA PRO A 86 14.88 29.30 11.68
C PRO A 86 15.81 28.50 12.61
N ARG A 87 15.35 28.10 13.79
CA ARG A 87 16.10 27.23 14.72
C ARG A 87 16.11 25.76 14.28
N ASP A 88 15.13 25.33 13.50
CA ASP A 88 14.96 23.93 13.09
C ASP A 88 15.64 23.63 11.73
N HIS A 89 16.06 24.66 10.99
CA HIS A 89 17.01 24.51 9.88
C HIS A 89 18.36 23.96 10.35
N THR A 90 19.01 23.13 9.54
CA THR A 90 20.45 22.85 9.68
C THR A 90 21.26 24.11 9.33
N GLU A 91 22.44 24.28 9.92
CA GLU A 91 23.44 25.21 9.39
C GLU A 91 23.86 24.72 7.99
N ASP A 92 23.79 25.60 7.00
CA ASP A 92 23.87 25.29 5.55
C ASP A 92 23.00 24.09 5.13
N GLN A 93 21.71 24.33 4.86
CA GLN A 93 20.82 23.27 4.36
C GLN A 93 21.05 22.95 2.87
N ASP A 94 21.53 23.91 2.09
CA ASP A 94 21.56 23.83 0.63
C ASP A 94 22.75 22.98 0.13
N GLU A 95 23.97 23.19 0.65
CA GLU A 95 25.13 22.39 0.23
C GLU A 95 24.94 20.88 0.49
N PRO A 96 24.49 20.41 1.67
CA PRO A 96 24.25 18.99 1.91
C PRO A 96 23.16 18.39 1.02
N VAL A 97 22.10 19.15 0.71
CA VAL A 97 21.02 18.69 -0.20
C VAL A 97 21.52 18.62 -1.64
N VAL A 98 22.27 19.62 -2.13
CA VAL A 98 22.91 19.59 -3.46
C VAL A 98 23.91 18.43 -3.55
N ASN A 99 24.67 18.16 -2.48
CA ASN A 99 25.58 17.02 -2.42
C ASN A 99 24.85 15.67 -2.38
N ALA A 100 23.70 15.56 -1.71
CA ALA A 100 22.87 14.34 -1.74
C ALA A 100 22.27 14.08 -3.13
N ILE A 101 21.79 15.12 -3.81
CA ILE A 101 21.32 15.06 -5.21
C ILE A 101 22.47 14.63 -6.14
N SER A 102 23.63 15.30 -6.03
CA SER A 102 24.81 15.02 -6.87
C SER A 102 25.38 13.63 -6.62
N HIS A 103 25.40 13.17 -5.37
CA HIS A 103 25.74 11.79 -5.03
C HIS A 103 24.81 10.80 -5.73
N ALA A 104 23.49 10.95 -5.57
CA ALA A 104 22.51 10.04 -6.14
C ALA A 104 22.51 10.02 -7.68
N HIS A 105 22.74 11.16 -8.34
CA HIS A 105 22.66 11.29 -9.80
C HIS A 105 23.98 11.15 -10.57
N LEU A 106 25.15 11.38 -9.92
CA LEU A 106 26.43 11.49 -10.63
C LEU A 106 27.58 10.70 -9.97
N TRP A 107 27.65 10.59 -8.64
CA TRP A 107 28.81 9.98 -7.97
C TRP A 107 28.58 8.55 -7.47
N HIS A 108 27.33 8.10 -7.34
CA HIS A 108 27.00 6.77 -6.81
C HIS A 108 27.39 5.61 -7.75
N SER A 109 27.40 5.83 -9.07
CA SER A 109 27.69 4.80 -10.08
C SER A 109 28.71 5.29 -11.10
N THR A 110 29.43 4.36 -11.72
CA THR A 110 30.30 4.61 -12.88
C THR A 110 29.53 4.61 -14.21
N GLU A 111 28.21 4.37 -14.19
CA GLU A 111 27.34 4.49 -15.37
C GLU A 111 27.02 5.96 -15.70
N ASN A 112 27.37 6.41 -16.91
CA ASN A 112 27.09 7.77 -17.38
C ASN A 112 25.59 8.16 -17.44
N ILE A 113 24.67 7.19 -17.39
CA ILE A 113 23.22 7.40 -17.39
C ILE A 113 22.58 6.45 -16.37
N LEU A 114 22.51 6.91 -15.13
CA LEU A 114 21.86 6.17 -14.04
C LEU A 114 20.36 5.96 -14.30
N LYS A 115 19.90 4.72 -14.16
CA LYS A 115 18.48 4.36 -14.26
C LYS A 115 17.68 4.99 -13.11
N ARG A 116 16.40 5.30 -13.39
CA ARG A 116 15.47 5.89 -12.43
C ARG A 116 15.39 5.09 -11.14
N GLU A 117 15.15 3.79 -11.23
CA GLU A 117 15.06 2.87 -10.09
C GLU A 117 16.29 2.94 -9.16
N THR A 118 17.48 3.19 -9.72
CA THR A 118 18.75 3.23 -8.99
C THR A 118 18.95 4.55 -8.22
N TYR A 119 18.82 5.72 -8.87
CA TYR A 119 19.05 6.98 -8.15
C TYR A 119 17.91 7.34 -7.18
N CYS A 120 16.70 6.80 -7.40
CA CYS A 120 15.51 7.21 -6.65
C CYS A 120 15.42 6.64 -5.23
N SER A 121 15.94 5.43 -4.97
CA SER A 121 16.12 4.94 -3.60
C SER A 121 17.25 5.68 -2.90
N VAL A 122 18.36 5.92 -3.61
CA VAL A 122 19.59 6.51 -3.08
C VAL A 122 19.41 7.97 -2.65
N ILE A 123 18.65 8.77 -3.40
CA ILE A 123 18.32 10.15 -2.99
C ILE A 123 17.43 10.16 -1.74
N VAL A 124 16.44 9.26 -1.63
CA VAL A 124 15.56 9.14 -0.47
C VAL A 124 16.35 8.71 0.78
N ASP A 125 17.14 7.64 0.68
CA ASP A 125 18.02 7.17 1.77
C ASP A 125 19.02 8.24 2.21
N SER A 126 19.52 9.08 1.27
CA SER A 126 20.43 10.19 1.58
C SER A 126 19.73 11.33 2.31
N LEU A 127 18.55 11.74 1.85
CA LEU A 127 17.74 12.80 2.50
C LEU A 127 17.27 12.36 3.90
N ILE A 128 16.86 11.10 4.07
CA ILE A 128 16.51 10.54 5.39
C ILE A 128 17.73 10.53 6.33
N ARG A 129 18.93 10.28 5.81
CA ARG A 129 20.18 10.35 6.59
C ARG A 129 20.53 11.79 7.01
N LEU A 130 20.33 12.76 6.13
CA LEU A 130 20.47 14.19 6.45
C LEU A 130 19.47 14.63 7.52
N TYR A 131 18.20 14.26 7.39
CA TYR A 131 17.18 14.53 8.42
C TYR A 131 17.58 13.92 9.78
N LYS A 132 18.03 12.66 9.80
CA LYS A 132 18.50 12.00 11.03
C LYS A 132 19.77 12.62 11.63
N SER A 133 20.54 13.43 10.91
CA SER A 133 21.64 14.19 11.52
C SER A 133 21.14 15.22 12.55
N GLN A 134 19.90 15.69 12.42
CA GLN A 134 19.25 16.60 13.38
C GLN A 134 18.81 15.92 14.69
N MET A 135 19.09 14.63 14.91
CA MET A 135 18.77 13.91 16.16
C MET A 135 19.32 14.58 17.44
N LEU A 136 20.37 15.41 17.32
CA LEU A 136 20.91 16.22 18.43
C LEU A 136 20.01 17.43 18.78
N LYS A 137 19.36 18.05 17.78
CA LYS A 137 18.34 19.10 17.99
C LYS A 137 17.01 18.52 18.45
N HIS A 138 16.63 17.37 17.88
CA HIS A 138 15.33 16.74 18.13
C HIS A 138 15.50 15.29 18.64
N PRO A 139 15.73 15.08 19.96
CA PRO A 139 15.92 13.75 20.54
C PRO A 139 14.74 12.78 20.36
N SER A 140 13.53 13.28 20.04
CA SER A 140 12.36 12.48 19.66
C SER A 140 12.63 11.57 18.45
N LEU A 141 13.50 11.98 17.52
CA LEU A 141 13.86 11.20 16.33
C LEU A 141 14.58 9.88 16.65
N THR A 142 15.14 9.74 17.86
CA THR A 142 15.67 8.44 18.38
C THR A 142 14.59 7.36 18.51
N ARG A 143 13.30 7.72 18.48
CA ARG A 143 12.15 6.82 18.64
C ARG A 143 11.52 6.39 17.30
N GLN A 144 12.24 6.60 16.19
CA GLN A 144 11.81 6.23 14.84
C GLN A 144 12.80 5.26 14.18
N ILE A 145 12.29 4.22 13.52
CA ILE A 145 13.07 3.28 12.72
C ILE A 145 12.70 3.43 11.24
N TYR A 146 13.65 3.14 10.34
CA TYR A 146 13.41 3.09 8.90
C TYR A 146 13.48 1.63 8.46
N ALA A 147 12.39 1.14 7.87
CA ALA A 147 12.23 -0.23 7.38
C ALA A 147 12.16 -0.21 5.84
N GLN A 148 12.86 -1.16 5.22
CA GLN A 148 12.75 -1.46 3.80
C GLN A 148 11.97 -2.78 3.65
N ASN A 149 11.27 -2.95 2.52
CA ASN A 149 10.45 -4.13 2.21
C ASN A 149 9.23 -4.33 3.15
N SER A 150 8.50 -3.26 3.47
CA SER A 150 7.13 -3.37 4.00
C SER A 150 6.18 -3.94 2.93
N ILE A 151 4.97 -4.38 3.33
CA ILE A 151 3.98 -5.10 2.49
C ILE A 151 3.88 -4.53 1.06
N SER A 152 3.77 -3.21 0.92
CA SER A 152 3.59 -2.52 -0.36
C SER A 152 4.91 -2.17 -1.08
N SER A 153 5.88 -3.09 -1.08
CA SER A 153 7.12 -3.07 -1.89
C SER A 153 7.86 -1.71 -1.89
N GLY A 154 8.01 -1.10 -0.72
CA GLY A 154 8.62 0.22 -0.55
C GLY A 154 9.30 0.37 0.80
N ALA A 155 9.68 1.61 1.11
CA ALA A 155 10.32 1.97 2.37
C ALA A 155 9.40 2.82 3.25
N GLN A 156 9.55 2.66 4.56
CA GLN A 156 8.62 3.17 5.57
C GLN A 156 9.38 3.60 6.84
N VAL A 157 9.07 4.78 7.36
CA VAL A 157 9.46 5.19 8.71
C VAL A 157 8.34 4.79 9.66
N ASN A 158 8.70 4.06 10.72
CA ASN A 158 7.80 3.62 11.79
C ASN A 158 8.23 4.23 13.13
N ALA A 159 7.25 4.51 13.99
CA ALA A 159 7.43 5.23 15.26
C ALA A 159 6.86 4.45 16.47
N LYS A 160 7.31 4.82 17.67
CA LYS A 160 6.75 4.31 18.94
C LYS A 160 5.45 5.00 19.38
N ASN A 161 5.13 6.16 18.81
CA ASN A 161 3.94 6.96 19.09
C ASN A 161 3.23 7.26 17.76
N PRO A 162 1.88 7.33 17.72
CA PRO A 162 1.14 7.75 16.54
C PRO A 162 1.29 9.26 16.28
N LEU A 163 0.97 9.69 15.06
CA LEU A 163 0.87 11.11 14.70
C LEU A 163 -0.42 11.75 15.27
N PRO A 164 -0.40 13.04 15.66
CA PRO A 164 -1.56 13.72 16.23
C PRO A 164 -2.59 14.17 15.17
N PRO A 165 -3.89 14.23 15.51
CA PRO A 165 -4.93 14.77 14.63
C PRO A 165 -4.68 16.23 14.17
N ILE A 166 -5.02 16.48 12.92
CA ILE A 166 -4.67 17.72 12.20
C ILE A 166 -5.88 18.63 12.06
N VAL A 167 -7.00 18.11 11.54
CA VAL A 167 -8.22 18.87 11.21
C VAL A 167 -9.39 18.46 12.12
N PRO A 168 -10.27 19.40 12.54
CA PRO A 168 -11.48 19.09 13.32
C PRO A 168 -12.59 18.43 12.45
N ARG A 169 -13.80 18.24 13.00
CA ARG A 169 -14.79 17.26 12.50
C ARG A 169 -15.74 17.76 11.41
N GLU A 170 -15.76 19.06 11.06
CA GLU A 170 -16.93 19.71 10.44
C GLU A 170 -17.08 19.61 8.89
N GLU A 171 -16.18 18.97 8.14
CA GLU A 171 -15.88 19.46 6.77
C GLU A 171 -16.11 18.55 5.52
N VAL A 172 -16.96 17.50 5.55
CA VAL A 172 -16.79 16.31 4.64
C VAL A 172 -18.04 15.46 4.25
N GLU A 173 -18.42 15.38 2.93
CA GLU A 173 -19.54 14.54 2.34
C GLU A 173 -19.30 14.10 0.83
N ALA A 174 -20.01 13.07 0.27
CA ALA A 174 -20.25 12.57 -1.16
C ALA A 174 -19.08 12.38 -2.21
N THR A 175 -18.96 11.51 -3.27
CA THR A 175 -19.52 10.27 -3.96
C THR A 175 -18.55 9.92 -5.15
N GLU A 176 -18.41 8.82 -5.94
CA GLU A 176 -18.83 7.39 -6.20
C GLU A 176 -17.74 6.76 -7.17
N ASN A 177 -17.54 5.49 -7.64
CA ASN A 177 -17.93 4.05 -7.43
C ASN A 177 -16.87 3.10 -8.14
N HIS A 178 -16.88 1.73 -8.04
CA HIS A 178 -16.36 0.61 -8.95
C HIS A 178 -15.74 -0.68 -8.29
N GLU A 179 -15.72 -1.83 -9.00
CA GLU A 179 -15.85 -3.26 -8.51
C GLU A 179 -14.69 -4.32 -8.67
N CYS A 180 -14.65 -5.40 -7.85
CA CYS A 180 -13.83 -6.66 -8.04
C CYS A 180 -14.27 -7.89 -7.17
N ASN A 181 -13.80 -9.15 -7.43
CA ASN A 181 -14.55 -10.39 -7.06
C ASN A 181 -13.79 -11.62 -6.46
N VAL A 182 -12.49 -11.61 -6.11
CA VAL A 182 -11.80 -12.76 -5.45
C VAL A 182 -10.76 -12.27 -4.43
N TYR A 183 -10.81 -12.76 -3.18
CA TYR A 183 -10.09 -12.17 -2.04
C TYR A 183 -10.04 -13.10 -0.82
N ASP A 184 -9.19 -12.74 0.16
CA ASP A 184 -9.32 -13.12 1.56
C ASP A 184 -9.40 -11.84 2.41
N VAL A 185 -10.02 -11.91 3.60
CA VAL A 185 -10.23 -10.75 4.48
C VAL A 185 -9.31 -10.87 5.69
N ASN A 186 -8.15 -10.23 5.61
CA ASN A 186 -7.15 -10.21 6.67
C ASN A 186 -6.48 -8.82 6.75
N ASP A 187 -6.64 -8.14 7.89
CA ASP A 187 -6.05 -6.83 8.16
C ASP A 187 -4.63 -6.99 8.72
N ASP A 188 -3.63 -7.07 7.84
CA ASP A 188 -2.22 -7.20 8.23
C ASP A 188 -1.52 -5.83 8.25
N THR A 189 -0.87 -5.49 9.37
CA THR A 189 -0.05 -4.27 9.52
C THR A 189 1.37 -4.42 8.95
N GLY A 190 1.77 -5.64 8.58
CA GLY A 190 3.10 -6.00 8.08
C GLY A 190 4.10 -6.35 9.19
N PHE A 191 3.65 -6.33 10.45
CA PHE A 191 4.47 -6.58 11.62
C PHE A 191 3.71 -7.44 12.64
N LEU A 192 4.43 -8.30 13.35
CA LEU A 192 3.87 -9.06 14.46
C LEU A 192 3.46 -8.13 15.61
N GLU A 193 2.42 -8.51 16.36
CA GLU A 193 1.83 -7.78 17.50
C GLU A 193 2.86 -7.28 18.55
N SER A 194 4.01 -7.96 18.67
CA SER A 194 5.11 -7.61 19.58
C SER A 194 6.13 -6.61 19.02
N TYR A 195 5.91 -6.03 17.84
CA TYR A 195 6.88 -5.14 17.18
C TYR A 195 7.01 -3.77 17.86
N LEU A 196 8.25 -3.37 18.13
CA LEU A 196 8.57 -2.20 18.98
C LEU A 196 8.30 -0.82 18.35
N TYR A 197 7.85 -0.76 17.10
CA TYR A 197 7.52 0.46 16.36
C TYR A 197 6.27 0.23 15.49
N PRO A 198 5.08 0.02 16.08
CA PRO A 198 3.91 -0.47 15.35
C PRO A 198 3.20 0.60 14.50
N TYR A 199 3.60 1.88 14.60
CA TYR A 199 2.86 2.98 13.98
C TYR A 199 3.56 3.52 12.72
N PRO A 200 2.94 3.41 11.53
CA PRO A 200 3.35 4.10 10.31
C PRO A 200 3.48 5.61 10.53
N HIS A 201 4.67 6.16 10.32
CA HIS A 201 4.91 7.60 10.36
C HIS A 201 4.92 8.20 8.95
N THR A 202 5.76 7.65 8.05
CA THR A 202 5.92 8.17 6.69
C THR A 202 6.24 7.04 5.70
N GLN A 203 5.54 6.97 4.57
CA GLN A 203 5.80 6.01 3.48
C GLN A 203 6.38 6.67 2.23
N TYR A 204 7.22 5.96 1.47
CA TYR A 204 7.85 6.46 0.24
C TYR A 204 7.37 5.63 -0.97
N LEU A 205 6.28 6.05 -1.62
CA LEU A 205 5.54 5.24 -2.60
C LEU A 205 5.10 6.02 -3.85
N TRP A 206 5.24 5.38 -5.01
CA TRP A 206 5.49 6.11 -6.26
C TRP A 206 4.29 6.41 -7.16
N ALA A 207 3.17 5.69 -7.03
CA ALA A 207 2.00 5.84 -7.92
C ALA A 207 0.63 5.67 -7.25
N LYS A 208 0.58 5.22 -5.99
CA LYS A 208 -0.66 4.90 -5.25
C LYS A 208 -0.71 5.52 -3.86
N MET A 209 0.04 6.62 -3.69
CA MET A 209 0.33 7.26 -2.40
C MET A 209 -0.91 7.37 -1.48
N ILE A 210 -2.07 7.79 -2.01
CA ILE A 210 -3.34 7.92 -1.30
C ILE A 210 -3.93 6.55 -0.88
N LEU A 211 -4.03 5.58 -1.80
CA LEU A 211 -4.53 4.22 -1.51
C LEU A 211 -3.62 3.46 -0.52
N SER A 212 -2.29 3.60 -0.65
CA SER A 212 -1.34 2.94 0.24
C SER A 212 -1.32 3.55 1.64
N ALA A 213 -1.34 4.88 1.75
CA ALA A 213 -1.49 5.57 3.03
C ALA A 213 -2.80 5.15 3.73
N PHE A 214 -3.90 5.14 2.98
CA PHE A 214 -5.21 4.71 3.48
C PHE A 214 -5.21 3.27 4.00
N GLY A 215 -4.73 2.30 3.22
CA GLY A 215 -4.68 0.90 3.66
C GLY A 215 -3.85 0.69 4.94
N ASN A 216 -2.76 1.43 5.11
CA ASN A 216 -1.92 1.34 6.31
C ASN A 216 -2.57 1.98 7.55
N VAL A 217 -3.22 3.14 7.39
CA VAL A 217 -3.91 3.79 8.50
C VAL A 217 -5.20 3.06 8.88
N LEU A 218 -5.85 2.40 7.92
CA LEU A 218 -7.00 1.53 8.15
C LEU A 218 -6.60 0.26 8.91
N ALA A 219 -5.54 -0.45 8.49
CA ALA A 219 -5.02 -1.61 9.22
C ALA A 219 -4.59 -1.24 10.66
N GLN A 220 -3.98 -0.05 10.84
CA GLN A 220 -3.69 0.49 12.17
C GLN A 220 -4.95 0.78 12.99
N ALA A 221 -6.04 1.25 12.37
CA ALA A 221 -7.31 1.48 13.05
C ALA A 221 -8.04 0.18 13.41
N CYS A 222 -8.04 -0.83 12.54
CA CYS A 222 -8.52 -2.18 12.86
C CYS A 222 -7.74 -2.77 14.05
N PHE A 223 -6.41 -2.62 14.07
CA PHE A 223 -5.58 -3.07 15.20
C PHE A 223 -5.87 -2.33 16.52
N LEU A 224 -6.11 -1.01 16.47
CA LEU A 224 -6.33 -0.19 17.68
C LEU A 224 -7.77 -0.23 18.21
N TYR A 225 -8.76 -0.41 17.34
CA TYR A 225 -10.18 -0.24 17.68
C TYR A 225 -11.05 -1.46 17.35
N GLY A 226 -10.50 -2.51 16.73
CA GLY A 226 -11.25 -3.64 16.19
C GLY A 226 -11.93 -3.32 14.86
N ASN A 227 -12.32 -4.36 14.14
CA ASN A 227 -12.74 -4.30 12.72
C ASN A 227 -14.19 -3.80 12.52
N ASP A 228 -14.89 -3.33 13.56
CA ASP A 228 -16.24 -2.78 13.42
C ASP A 228 -16.21 -1.43 12.69
N PRO A 229 -17.04 -1.21 11.64
CA PRO A 229 -17.20 0.09 11.00
C PRO A 229 -17.74 1.14 11.98
N LYS A 230 -17.01 2.24 12.19
CA LYS A 230 -17.37 3.33 13.10
C LYS A 230 -16.57 4.60 12.86
N VAL A 231 -17.16 5.74 13.28
CA VAL A 231 -16.41 6.99 13.48
C VAL A 231 -15.42 6.81 14.63
N LEU A 232 -14.17 7.22 14.44
CA LEU A 232 -13.11 7.05 15.42
C LEU A 232 -13.18 8.13 16.52
N GLU A 233 -12.94 7.72 17.77
CA GLU A 233 -12.82 8.64 18.91
C GLU A 233 -11.56 9.51 18.81
N GLN A 234 -10.47 8.92 18.31
CA GLN A 234 -9.20 9.60 18.04
C GLN A 234 -8.81 9.29 16.58
N PRO A 235 -8.78 10.31 15.69
CA PRO A 235 -8.35 10.12 14.31
C PRO A 235 -6.92 9.59 14.23
N VAL A 236 -6.68 8.66 13.31
CA VAL A 236 -5.36 8.07 13.06
C VAL A 236 -4.75 8.78 11.86
N VAL A 237 -3.49 9.22 11.96
CA VAL A 237 -2.82 10.03 10.93
C VAL A 237 -1.57 9.31 10.42
N THR A 238 -1.34 9.35 9.11
CA THR A 238 -0.11 8.87 8.47
C THR A 238 0.36 9.83 7.37
N GLN A 239 1.67 9.88 7.12
CA GLN A 239 2.24 10.68 6.03
C GLN A 239 2.72 9.78 4.88
N SER A 240 2.76 10.34 3.68
CA SER A 240 3.34 9.66 2.53
C SER A 240 4.02 10.65 1.59
N MET A 241 5.05 10.19 0.89
CA MET A 241 5.87 10.98 -0.02
C MET A 241 5.95 10.26 -1.37
N GLY A 242 5.56 10.96 -2.43
CA GLY A 242 5.41 10.44 -3.78
C GLY A 242 6.29 11.15 -4.80
N THR A 243 6.58 10.43 -5.90
CA THR A 243 7.27 10.92 -7.12
C THR A 243 8.52 11.76 -6.86
N HIS A 244 9.69 11.12 -6.84
CA HIS A 244 11.01 11.81 -6.78
C HIS A 244 11.18 12.75 -5.57
N GLY A 245 10.43 12.55 -4.49
CA GLY A 245 10.43 13.41 -3.30
C GLY A 245 9.76 14.78 -3.50
N ARG A 246 8.88 14.92 -4.49
CA ARG A 246 8.26 16.21 -4.87
C ARG A 246 6.82 16.39 -4.39
N VAL A 247 6.11 15.31 -4.09
CA VAL A 247 4.72 15.34 -3.64
C VAL A 247 4.66 14.78 -2.23
N PHE A 248 3.94 15.47 -1.35
CA PHE A 248 3.69 15.10 0.02
C PHE A 248 2.19 14.87 0.22
N LEU A 249 1.84 13.98 1.14
CA LEU A 249 0.47 13.64 1.52
C LEU A 249 0.42 13.51 3.05
N VAL A 250 -0.66 14.00 3.67
CA VAL A 250 -0.89 13.84 5.11
C VAL A 250 -2.32 13.37 5.33
N LEU A 251 -2.50 12.05 5.38
CA LEU A 251 -3.82 11.42 5.41
C LEU A 251 -4.29 11.19 6.85
N GLN A 252 -5.48 11.70 7.17
CA GLN A 252 -6.15 11.55 8.46
C GLN A 252 -7.41 10.69 8.30
N LEU A 253 -7.38 9.51 8.92
CA LEU A 253 -8.53 8.61 9.03
C LEU A 253 -9.39 9.04 10.22
N ASN A 254 -10.63 9.44 9.93
CA ASN A 254 -11.64 9.82 10.91
C ASN A 254 -12.71 8.73 11.11
N THR A 255 -12.91 7.84 10.14
CA THR A 255 -13.92 6.77 10.19
C THR A 255 -13.42 5.50 9.51
N THR A 256 -13.79 4.35 10.05
CA THR A 256 -13.74 3.05 9.37
C THR A 256 -15.07 2.71 8.67
N ASP A 257 -16.13 3.50 8.88
CA ASP A 257 -17.38 3.38 8.12
C ASP A 257 -17.29 4.10 6.77
N LEU A 258 -17.11 3.28 5.74
CA LEU A 258 -17.03 3.65 4.32
C LEU A 258 -18.35 3.34 3.57
N ALA A 259 -19.37 2.79 4.23
CA ALA A 259 -20.56 2.26 3.56
C ALA A 259 -21.57 3.34 3.14
N PHE A 260 -21.54 4.51 3.80
CA PHE A 260 -22.46 5.62 3.55
C PHE A 260 -21.71 6.94 3.24
N GLU A 261 -22.24 7.72 2.30
CA GLU A 261 -21.59 8.92 1.71
C GLU A 261 -21.86 10.24 2.43
N GLU A 262 -22.99 10.32 3.13
CA GLU A 262 -23.47 11.51 3.85
C GLU A 262 -22.86 11.61 5.27
N ASP A 263 -22.08 10.61 5.68
CA ASP A 263 -21.38 10.56 6.96
C ASP A 263 -19.94 11.10 6.87
N LEU A 264 -19.49 11.65 8.01
CA LEU A 264 -18.15 12.20 8.26
C LEU A 264 -17.01 11.39 7.59
N LYS A 265 -16.22 12.04 6.74
CA LYS A 265 -15.17 11.42 5.93
C LYS A 265 -13.74 11.60 6.46
N ASN A 266 -12.82 10.92 5.79
CA ASN A 266 -11.37 11.04 5.95
C ASN A 266 -10.81 12.25 5.18
N LEU A 267 -9.55 12.62 5.43
CA LEU A 267 -8.90 13.83 4.87
C LEU A 267 -7.51 13.50 4.32
N ALA A 268 -7.07 14.22 3.28
CA ALA A 268 -5.81 14.02 2.55
C ALA A 268 -5.17 15.34 2.10
#